data_AF-A0A383B3K6-F1
#
_entry.id   AF-A0A383B3K6-F1
#
_cell.length_a   1.000
_cell.length_b   1.000
_cell.length_c   1.000
_cell.angle_alpha   90.00
_cell.angle_beta   90.00
_cell.angle_gamma   90.00
#
_symmetry.space_group_name_H-M   'P 1'
#
loop_
_entity.id
_entity.type
_entity.pdbx_description
1 polymer ?
#
loop_
_entity_poly.entity_id
_entity_poly.type
_entity_poly.pdbx_seq_one_letter_code
_entity_poly.pdbx_strand_id
1 'polypeptide(L)'
;VVAPDHDASGTGTSLGRISSEEPVKVSRHSIPGLRAEAYGISGSPALCVVTGYLEAFGPVPDVVVSGINAGLNTGRSTLHSGTVGAALAAQNFGLQGISVSLDGS
;
A
#
# COMPACT_ATOMS: atom_id res chain seq x y z
N VAL A 1 -4.14 -5.43 -7.60
CA VAL A 1 -3.49 -4.16 -7.22
C VAL A 1 -4.43 -3.43 -6.26
N VAL A 2 -3.92 -3.03 -5.10
CA VAL A 2 -4.66 -2.21 -4.14
C VAL A 2 -3.75 -1.04 -3.77
N ALA A 3 -4.23 0.17 -3.94
CA ALA A 3 -3.47 1.38 -3.67
C ALA A 3 -4.35 2.47 -3.04
N PRO A 4 -3.76 3.47 -2.38
CA PRO A 4 -4.49 4.67 -1.99
C PRO A 4 -5.16 5.34 -3.21
N ASP A 5 -6.35 5.91 -3.00
CA ASP A 5 -7.08 6.69 -4.02
C ASP A 5 -6.62 8.16 -4.12
N HIS A 6 -5.67 8.57 -3.28
CA HIS A 6 -5.08 9.91 -3.20
C HIS A 6 -3.57 9.81 -3.02
N ASP A 7 -2.87 10.95 -3.16
CA ASP A 7 -1.45 11.02 -2.83
C ASP A 7 -1.23 10.76 -1.32
N ALA A 8 -0.54 9.66 -1.03
CA ALA A 8 -0.22 9.21 0.32
C ALA A 8 1.29 9.22 0.59
N SER A 9 2.02 10.11 -0.10
CA SER A 9 3.44 10.34 0.18
C SER A 9 3.63 10.84 1.62
N GLY A 10 4.67 10.35 2.30
CA GLY A 10 4.99 10.80 3.66
C GLY A 10 4.17 10.15 4.79
N THR A 11 3.24 9.22 4.49
CA THR A 11 2.39 8.60 5.53
C THR A 11 3.14 7.63 6.45
N GLY A 12 4.36 7.22 6.10
CA GLY A 12 5.12 6.20 6.83
C GLY A 12 4.30 4.92 7.03
N THR A 13 4.31 4.40 8.27
CA THR A 13 3.58 3.19 8.68
C THR A 13 2.16 3.46 9.21
N SER A 14 1.65 4.69 9.09
CA SER A 14 0.31 5.02 9.59
C SER A 14 -0.76 4.20 8.88
N LEU A 15 -1.76 3.69 9.62
CA LEU A 15 -2.95 3.10 9.03
C LEU A 15 -3.94 4.16 8.54
N GLY A 16 -3.83 5.40 9.02
CA GLY A 16 -4.81 6.46 8.80
C GLY A 16 -5.98 6.35 9.78
N ARG A 17 -7.12 6.96 9.42
CA ARG A 17 -8.34 6.91 10.23
C ARG A 17 -9.10 5.63 9.93
N ILE A 18 -9.40 4.86 10.97
CA ILE A 18 -10.29 3.69 10.91
C ILE A 18 -11.43 3.97 11.91
N SER A 19 -12.65 4.14 11.40
CA SER A 19 -13.84 4.38 12.22
C SER A 19 -15.04 3.67 11.60
N SER A 20 -15.97 3.21 12.44
CA SER A 20 -17.26 2.69 11.97
C SER A 20 -18.13 3.78 11.32
N GLU A 21 -17.92 5.05 11.68
CA GLU A 21 -18.66 6.20 11.14
C GLU A 21 -18.10 6.66 9.78
N GLU A 22 -16.82 6.39 9.52
CA GLU A 22 -16.12 6.71 8.28
C GLU A 22 -15.49 5.43 7.71
N PRO A 23 -16.30 4.54 7.10
CA PRO A 23 -15.80 3.29 6.55
C PRO A 23 -14.82 3.54 5.41
N VAL A 24 -13.85 2.64 5.26
CA VAL A 24 -12.90 2.64 4.15
C VAL A 24 -13.67 2.46 2.84
N LYS A 25 -13.62 3.47 1.97
CA LYS A 25 -14.23 3.44 0.64
C LYS A 25 -13.31 2.67 -0.30
N VAL A 26 -13.93 1.93 -1.22
CA VAL A 26 -13.24 1.16 -2.25
C VAL A 26 -13.81 1.53 -3.61
N SER A 27 -12.94 1.80 -4.57
CA SER A 27 -13.29 2.02 -5.98
C SER A 27 -12.52 1.05 -6.86
N ARG A 28 -13.18 0.52 -7.90
CA ARG A 28 -12.55 -0.33 -8.92
C ARG A 28 -12.02 0.54 -10.06
N HIS A 29 -10.83 0.21 -10.55
CA HIS A 29 -10.18 0.93 -11.64
C HIS A 29 -9.79 -0.01 -12.77
N SER A 30 -9.79 0.50 -14.00
CA SER A 30 -9.22 -0.16 -15.17
C SER A 30 -7.87 0.48 -15.48
N ILE A 31 -6.81 -0.34 -15.55
CA ILE A 31 -5.45 0.11 -15.89
C ILE A 31 -5.07 -0.52 -17.23
N PRO A 32 -4.82 0.27 -18.29
CA PRO A 32 -4.42 -0.26 -19.59
C PRO A 32 -3.23 -1.21 -19.49
N GLY A 33 -3.38 -2.41 -20.04
CA GLY A 33 -2.33 -3.45 -20.03
C GLY A 33 -2.22 -4.27 -18.75
N LEU A 34 -2.92 -3.91 -17.67
CA LEU A 34 -2.95 -4.72 -16.45
C LEU A 34 -3.85 -5.94 -16.64
N ARG A 35 -3.30 -7.14 -16.47
CA ARG A 35 -4.05 -8.42 -16.47
C ARG A 35 -4.42 -8.86 -15.06
N ALA A 36 -4.94 -7.93 -14.25
CA ALA A 36 -5.34 -8.14 -12.87
C ALA A 36 -6.35 -7.08 -12.44
N GLU A 37 -7.07 -7.32 -11.35
CA GLU A 37 -7.96 -6.32 -10.77
C GLU A 37 -7.18 -5.18 -10.10
N ALA A 38 -7.70 -3.96 -10.21
CA ALA A 38 -7.14 -2.79 -9.55
C ALA A 38 -8.20 -2.07 -8.71
N TYR A 39 -7.82 -1.75 -7.48
CA TYR A 39 -8.66 -1.08 -6.49
C TYR A 39 -7.94 0.13 -5.93
N GLY A 40 -8.67 1.23 -5.80
CA GLY A 40 -8.32 2.38 -4.99
C GLY A 40 -9.05 2.26 -3.66
N ILE A 41 -8.38 2.56 -2.55
CA ILE A 41 -9.02 2.66 -1.24
C ILE A 41 -8.76 4.01 -0.59
N SER A 42 -9.73 4.51 0.18
CA SER A 42 -9.61 5.77 0.92
C SER A 42 -8.78 5.60 2.19
N GLY A 43 -7.52 5.18 2.03
CA GLY A 43 -6.65 4.74 3.11
C GLY A 43 -5.17 4.87 2.77
N SER A 44 -4.33 4.61 3.78
CA SER A 44 -2.87 4.60 3.64
C SER A 44 -2.35 3.37 2.87
N PRO A 45 -1.09 3.38 2.40
CA PRO A 45 -0.44 2.20 1.85
C PRO A 45 -0.42 1.00 2.82
N ALA A 46 -0.24 1.24 4.12
CA ALA A 46 -0.29 0.19 5.13
C ALA A 46 -1.71 -0.40 5.26
N LEU A 47 -2.75 0.42 5.15
CA LEU A 47 -4.14 -0.06 5.17
C LEU A 47 -4.49 -0.88 3.92
N CYS A 48 -3.86 -0.62 2.78
CA CYS A 48 -3.99 -1.48 1.58
C CYS A 48 -3.51 -2.92 1.88
N VAL A 49 -2.44 -3.06 2.66
CA VAL A 49 -1.92 -4.37 3.06
C VAL A 49 -2.84 -5.05 4.06
N VAL A 50 -3.28 -4.32 5.09
CA VAL A 50 -4.23 -4.85 6.09
C VAL A 50 -5.50 -5.37 5.42
N THR A 51 -6.08 -4.59 4.51
CA THR A 51 -7.32 -4.98 3.81
C THR A 51 -7.09 -6.17 2.88
N GLY A 52 -5.93 -6.29 2.24
CA GLY A 52 -5.54 -7.49 1.50
C GLY A 52 -5.37 -8.73 2.38
N TYR A 53 -4.78 -8.58 3.57
CA TYR A 53 -4.65 -9.65 4.56
C TYR A 53 -6.01 -10.10 5.13
N LEU A 54 -6.98 -9.18 5.23
CA LEU A 54 -8.35 -9.47 5.64
C LEU A 54 -9.22 -10.04 4.51
N GLU A 55 -8.60 -10.48 3.41
CA GLU A 55 -9.25 -11.11 2.26
C GLU A 55 -10.30 -10.23 1.54
N ALA A 56 -10.22 -8.90 1.71
CA ALA A 56 -11.19 -7.97 1.11
C ALA A 56 -11.14 -7.95 -0.43
N PHE A 57 -10.06 -8.46 -1.03
CA PHE A 57 -9.78 -8.43 -2.46
C PHE A 57 -9.44 -9.81 -3.05
N GLY A 58 -9.79 -10.90 -2.34
CA GLY A 58 -9.43 -12.27 -2.68
C GLY A 58 -8.60 -12.94 -1.58
N PRO A 59 -7.97 -14.10 -1.85
CA PRO A 59 -7.14 -14.80 -0.88
C PRO A 59 -6.01 -13.93 -0.32
N VAL A 60 -5.57 -14.24 0.91
CA VAL A 60 -4.41 -13.59 1.53
C VAL A 60 -3.19 -13.69 0.60
N PRO A 61 -2.49 -12.58 0.32
CA PRO A 61 -1.32 -12.61 -0.54
C PRO A 61 -0.11 -13.23 0.17
N ASP A 62 0.67 -14.07 -0.51
CA ASP A 62 1.94 -14.59 0.02
C ASP A 62 3.02 -13.50 0.15
N VAL A 63 2.95 -12.50 -0.75
CA VAL A 63 3.92 -11.40 -0.85
C VAL A 63 3.24 -10.08 -1.17
N VAL A 64 3.74 -9.02 -0.56
CA VAL A 64 3.37 -7.63 -0.81
C VAL A 64 4.53 -6.94 -1.51
N VAL A 65 4.28 -6.41 -2.71
CA VAL A 65 5.22 -5.54 -3.43
C VAL A 65 4.66 -4.12 -3.40
N SER A 66 5.38 -3.20 -2.77
CA SER A 66 4.98 -1.80 -2.65
C SER A 66 5.87 -0.89 -3.49
N GLY A 67 5.27 -0.21 -4.47
CA GLY A 67 6.01 0.62 -5.42
C GLY A 67 5.29 0.81 -6.76
N ILE A 68 5.95 1.42 -7.75
CA ILE A 68 7.32 1.96 -7.66
C ILE A 68 7.28 3.43 -7.21
N ASN A 69 7.98 3.75 -6.12
CA ASN A 69 8.05 5.14 -5.65
C ASN A 69 8.90 6.00 -6.60
N ALA A 70 8.38 7.14 -7.04
CA ALA A 70 9.09 8.13 -7.85
C ALA A 70 10.03 8.99 -6.98
N GLY A 71 10.97 8.33 -6.30
CA GLY A 71 11.94 8.96 -5.41
C GLY A 71 12.65 7.96 -4.49
N LEU A 72 13.93 8.24 -4.19
CA LEU A 72 14.76 7.44 -3.30
C LEU A 72 14.22 7.43 -1.86
N ASN A 73 14.02 6.24 -1.31
CA ASN A 73 13.73 6.03 0.11
C ASN A 73 14.98 5.55 0.86
N THR A 74 16.03 6.37 0.86
CA THR A 74 17.34 6.04 1.47
C THR A 74 17.60 6.86 2.74
N GLY A 75 18.26 6.24 3.72
CA GLY A 75 18.60 6.90 4.98
C GLY A 75 17.36 7.21 5.84
N ARG A 76 17.22 8.45 6.29
CA ARG A 76 16.15 8.85 7.23
C ARG A 76 14.78 9.00 6.57
N SER A 77 14.71 9.18 5.24
CA SER A 77 13.44 9.30 4.53
C SER A 77 12.62 8.00 4.53
N THR A 78 13.29 6.85 4.70
CA THR A 78 12.69 5.52 4.87
C THR A 78 11.61 5.50 5.96
N LEU A 79 11.78 6.25 7.05
CA LEU A 79 10.82 6.30 8.17
C LEU A 79 9.48 6.94 7.81
N HIS A 80 9.49 7.85 6.83
CA HIS A 80 8.29 8.55 6.37
C HIS A 80 7.74 7.97 5.07
N SER A 81 8.41 6.95 4.51
CA SER A 81 8.00 6.35 3.24
C SER A 81 6.78 5.45 3.42
N GLY A 82 5.70 5.77 2.70
CA GLY A 82 4.52 4.91 2.62
C GLY A 82 4.79 3.58 1.94
N THR A 83 5.73 3.52 0.98
CA THR A 83 6.10 2.26 0.32
C THR A 83 6.85 1.33 1.26
N VAL A 84 7.76 1.87 2.07
CA VAL A 84 8.39 1.11 3.16
C VAL A 84 7.37 0.73 4.22
N GLY A 85 6.46 1.66 4.57
CA GLY A 85 5.40 1.42 5.54
C GLY A 85 4.49 0.24 5.18
N ALA A 86 4.13 0.11 3.90
CA ALA A 86 3.38 -1.04 3.39
C ALA A 86 4.17 -2.36 3.52
N ALA A 87 5.45 -2.37 3.16
CA ALA A 87 6.29 -3.56 3.31
C ALA A 87 6.49 -3.97 4.79
N LEU A 88 6.57 -3.00 5.70
CA LEU A 88 6.61 -3.26 7.15
C LEU A 88 5.27 -3.78 7.68
N ALA A 89 4.16 -3.23 7.20
CA ALA A 89 2.83 -3.74 7.54
C ALA A 89 2.69 -5.20 7.14
N ALA A 90 3.15 -5.58 5.95
CA ALA A 90 3.15 -6.97 5.48
C ALA A 90 3.88 -7.90 6.47
N GLN A 91 5.10 -7.51 6.89
CA GLN A 91 5.88 -8.27 7.87
C GLN A 91 5.17 -8.40 9.22
N ASN A 92 4.45 -7.36 9.67
CA ASN A 92 3.69 -7.39 10.92
C ASN A 92 2.55 -8.44 10.90
N PHE A 93 2.04 -8.79 9.72
CA PHE A 93 1.03 -9.85 9.53
C PHE A 93 1.64 -11.18 9.07
N GLY A 94 2.96 -11.35 9.17
CA GLY A 94 3.65 -12.59 8.79
C GLY A 94 3.80 -12.81 7.28
N LEU A 95 3.56 -11.77 6.47
CA LEU A 95 3.70 -11.81 5.01
C LEU A 95 5.09 -11.35 4.58
N GLN A 96 5.52 -11.76 3.40
CA GLN A 96 6.73 -11.22 2.79
C GLN A 96 6.48 -9.81 2.24
N GLY A 97 7.36 -8.85 2.52
CA GLY A 97 7.22 -7.46 2.09
C GLY A 97 8.44 -6.96 1.33
N ILE A 98 8.22 -6.41 0.12
CA ILE A 98 9.25 -5.80 -0.72
C ILE A 98 8.84 -4.34 -1.02
N SER A 99 9.75 -3.40 -0.81
CA SER A 99 9.57 -1.99 -1.20
C SER A 99 10.50 -1.67 -2.38
N VAL A 100 9.96 -1.05 -3.43
CA VAL A 100 10.69 -0.71 -4.65
C VAL A 100 10.59 0.80 -4.92
N SER A 101 11.74 1.43 -5.10
CA SER A 101 11.90 2.85 -5.44
C SER A 101 12.76 2.99 -6.70
N LEU A 102 12.46 3.99 -7.54
CA LEU A 102 13.38 4.40 -8.62
C LEU A 102 14.41 5.39 -8.09
N ASP A 103 15.66 5.18 -8.50
CA ASP A 103 16.66 6.24 -8.50
C ASP A 103 16.56 6.98 -9.83
N GLY A 104 16.43 8.30 -9.76
CA GLY A 104 16.24 9.17 -10.93
C GLY A 104 17.53 9.83 -11.42
N SER A 105 18.69 9.48 -10.84
CA SER A 105 20.01 10.02 -11.19
C SER A 105 20.55 9.55 -12.53
#